data_AF-A0A3D5VDH9-F1
#
_entry.id   AF-A0A3D5VDH9-F1
#
_cell.length_a   1.000
_cell.length_b   1.000
_cell.length_c   1.000
_cell.angle_alpha   90.00
_cell.angle_beta   90.00
_cell.angle_gamma   90.00
#
_symmetry.space_group_name_H-M   'P 1'
#
loop_
_entity.id
_entity.type
_entity.pdbx_description
1 polymer ?
#
loop_
_entity_poly.entity_id
_entity_poly.type
_entity_poly.pdbx_seq_one_letter_code
_entity_poly.pdbx_strand_id
1 'polypeptide(L)'
;MAKSKYVYDKKKFSVPVTKAEPLDAIQFIIDSFVEKKVTFCIDGEDESWEIWRLAEEDDTDKIKKSGAPENPKILYVDGKKIDDFEIAE
;
A
#
# COMPACT_ATOMS: atom_id res chain seq x y z
N MET A 1 -13.55 14.88 18.78
CA MET A 1 -12.48 15.11 17.79
C MET A 1 -12.80 14.23 16.60
N ALA A 2 -13.13 14.80 15.45
CA ALA A 2 -13.38 14.00 14.25
C ALA A 2 -12.08 13.28 13.89
N LYS A 3 -12.05 11.94 14.07
CA LYS A 3 -11.00 11.12 13.46
C LYS A 3 -11.23 11.28 11.97
N SER A 4 -10.44 12.12 11.31
CA SER A 4 -10.42 12.20 9.86
C SER A 4 -10.13 10.80 9.34
N LYS A 5 -11.15 10.13 8.79
CA LYS A 5 -10.97 8.86 8.09
C LYS A 5 -10.05 9.13 6.90
N TYR A 6 -9.05 8.28 6.73
CA TYR A 6 -8.23 8.36 5.52
C TYR A 6 -9.08 7.87 4.34
N VAL A 7 -8.96 8.52 3.18
CA VAL A 7 -9.62 8.07 1.95
C VAL A 7 -8.57 7.44 1.05
N TYR A 8 -8.66 6.13 0.87
CA TYR A 8 -7.84 5.36 -0.05
C TYR A 8 -8.21 5.66 -1.50
N ASP A 9 -7.26 6.17 -2.27
CA ASP A 9 -7.42 6.44 -3.70
C ASP A 9 -6.47 5.56 -4.50
N LYS A 10 -7.02 4.48 -5.09
CA LYS A 10 -6.26 3.51 -5.90
C LYS A 10 -5.49 4.15 -7.06
N LYS A 11 -5.88 5.33 -7.55
CA LYS A 11 -5.16 6.01 -8.63
C LYS A 11 -3.82 6.57 -8.16
N LYS A 12 -3.69 6.84 -6.86
CA LYS A 12 -2.43 7.32 -6.26
C LYS A 12 -1.45 6.17 -6.02
N PHE A 13 -1.96 4.99 -5.67
CA PHE A 13 -1.16 3.78 -5.53
C PHE A 13 -0.91 3.19 -6.92
N SER A 14 0.30 3.39 -7.45
CA SER A 14 0.60 2.98 -8.84
C SER A 14 1.89 2.19 -8.98
N VAL A 15 2.60 1.97 -7.86
CA VAL A 15 3.89 1.28 -7.86
C VAL A 15 3.72 -0.06 -7.14
N PRO A 16 3.65 -1.18 -7.86
CA PRO A 16 3.75 -2.50 -7.26
C PRO A 16 5.17 -2.72 -6.76
N VAL A 17 5.31 -3.25 -5.54
CA VAL A 17 6.59 -3.45 -4.88
C VAL A 17 6.96 -4.93 -4.87
N THR A 18 5.97 -5.78 -4.64
CA THR A 18 6.12 -7.23 -4.61
C THR A 18 5.30 -7.85 -5.73
N LYS A 19 5.64 -9.08 -6.08
CA LYS A 19 4.69 -9.98 -6.74
C LYS A 19 3.89 -10.69 -5.66
N ALA A 20 2.76 -11.31 -6.03
CA ALA A 20 1.94 -12.10 -5.11
C ALA A 20 2.79 -13.20 -4.45
N GLU A 21 3.17 -12.97 -3.20
CA GLU A 21 4.09 -13.78 -2.41
C GLU A 21 3.49 -13.97 -1.01
N PRO A 22 3.88 -15.01 -0.25
CA PRO A 22 3.36 -15.22 1.09
C PRO A 22 3.73 -14.06 2.03
N LEU A 23 2.88 -13.80 3.04
CA LEU A 23 3.03 -12.67 3.96
C LEU A 23 4.42 -12.64 4.63
N ASP A 24 4.94 -13.81 5.01
CA ASP A 24 6.26 -13.96 5.64
C ASP A 24 7.39 -13.46 4.72
N ALA A 25 7.28 -13.74 3.42
CA ALA A 25 8.25 -13.28 2.42
C ALA A 25 8.20 -11.77 2.19
N ILE A 26 7.05 -11.11 2.36
CA ILE A 26 6.93 -9.66 2.15
C ILE A 26 7.08 -8.86 3.46
N GLN A 27 7.14 -9.52 4.61
CA GLN A 27 7.16 -8.88 5.93
C GLN A 27 8.34 -7.89 6.07
N PHE A 28 9.53 -8.27 5.61
CA PHE A 28 10.71 -7.39 5.65
C PHE A 28 10.52 -6.07 4.87
N ILE A 29 9.68 -6.09 3.83
CA ILE A 29 9.36 -4.91 3.02
C ILE A 29 8.40 -4.01 3.78
N ILE A 30 7.39 -4.61 4.43
CA ILE A 30 6.43 -3.89 5.29
C ILE A 30 7.20 -3.16 6.39
N ASP A 31 8.07 -3.85 7.12
CA ASP A 31 8.88 -3.26 8.19
C ASP A 31 9.77 -2.12 7.68
N SER A 32 10.47 -2.33 6.54
CA SER A 32 11.30 -1.27 5.94
C SER A 32 10.48 -0.06 5.52
N PHE A 33 9.27 -0.26 5.02
CA PHE A 33 8.40 0.82 4.57
C PHE A 33 7.79 1.59 5.73
N VAL A 34 7.43 0.90 6.81
CA VAL A 34 6.98 1.52 8.06
C VAL A 34 8.07 2.41 8.63
N GLU A 35 9.31 1.90 8.72
CA GLU A 35 10.46 2.67 9.22
C GLU A 35 10.74 3.90 8.34
N LYS A 36 10.67 3.74 7.01
CA LYS A 36 10.87 4.83 6.03
C LYS A 36 9.66 5.76 5.89
N LYS A 37 8.57 5.51 6.62
CA LYS A 37 7.31 6.26 6.53
C LYS A 37 6.72 6.30 5.11
N VAL A 38 6.90 5.23 4.35
CA VAL A 38 6.28 5.09 3.03
C VAL A 38 4.78 4.92 3.20
N THR A 39 4.00 5.51 2.29
CA THR A 39 2.56 5.27 2.19
C THR A 39 2.30 4.15 1.20
N PHE A 40 1.72 3.05 1.68
CA PHE A 40 1.50 1.83 0.90
C PHE A 40 0.25 1.09 1.39
N CYS A 41 -0.37 0.32 0.51
CA CYS A 41 -1.40 -0.63 0.83
C CYS A 41 -0.94 -2.05 0.54
N ILE A 42 -1.58 -3.00 1.19
CA ILE A 42 -1.36 -4.42 1.02
C ILE A 42 -2.70 -5.06 0.72
N ASP A 43 -2.72 -5.88 -0.31
CA ASP A 43 -3.86 -6.70 -0.67
C ASP A 43 -3.42 -8.13 -0.92
N GLY A 44 -4.29 -9.09 -0.64
CA GLY A 44 -3.92 -10.49 -0.75
C GLY A 44 -4.80 -11.43 0.06
N GLU A 45 -4.66 -12.71 -0.23
CA GLU A 45 -5.35 -13.78 0.47
C GLU A 45 -4.47 -15.02 0.55
N ASP A 46 -4.58 -15.74 1.67
CA ASP A 46 -3.81 -16.95 1.97
C ASP A 46 -2.30 -16.75 1.76
N GLU A 47 -1.76 -17.32 0.69
CA GLU A 47 -0.33 -17.37 0.36
C GLU A 47 0.06 -16.34 -0.71
N SER A 48 -0.84 -15.42 -1.08
CA SER A 48 -0.62 -14.46 -2.15
C SER A 48 -0.93 -13.03 -1.67
N TRP A 49 0.12 -12.31 -1.29
CA TRP A 49 0.07 -10.93 -0.82
C TRP A 49 0.92 -10.01 -1.71
N GLU A 50 0.37 -8.82 -1.97
CA GLU A 50 0.94 -7.81 -2.85
C GLU A 50 0.99 -6.46 -2.14
N ILE A 51 2.14 -5.79 -2.23
CA ILE A 51 2.34 -4.45 -1.69
C ILE A 51 2.33 -3.43 -2.83
N TRP A 52 1.54 -2.38 -2.66
CA TRP A 52 1.44 -1.26 -3.59
C TRP A 52 1.70 0.05 -2.86
N ARG A 53 2.55 0.91 -3.41
CA ARG A 53 2.88 2.21 -2.79
C ARG A 53 2.53 3.38 -3.70
N LEU A 54 2.49 4.57 -3.08
CA LEU A 54 2.42 5.83 -3.82
C LEU A 54 3.69 6.02 -4.67
N ALA A 55 3.51 6.57 -5.87
CA ALA A 55 4.64 7.05 -6.66
C ALA A 55 5.16 8.35 -6.06
N GLU A 56 6.45 8.43 -5.77
CA GLU A 56 7.11 9.66 -5.36
C GLU A 56 7.56 10.45 -6.59
N GLU A 57 7.78 11.76 -6.45
CA GLU A 57 8.23 12.61 -7.57
C GLU A 57 9.58 12.16 -8.15
N ASP A 58 10.43 11.53 -7.31
CA ASP A 58 11.72 10.95 -7.69
C ASP A 58 11.61 9.51 -8.26
N ASP A 59 10.43 8.90 -8.34
CA ASP A 59 10.23 7.62 -9.03
C ASP A 59 10.26 7.82 -10.57
N THR A 60 11.42 8.21 -11.08
CA THR A 60 11.70 8.40 -12.51
C THR A 60 11.80 7.07 -13.28
N ASP A 61 12.01 5.96 -12.56
CA ASP A 61 12.34 4.64 -13.15
C ASP A 61 11.35 3.51 -12.80
N LYS A 62 10.25 3.77 -12.06
CA LYS A 62 9.32 2.69 -11.66
C LYS A 62 8.14 2.53 -12.59
N ILE A 63 7.86 1.27 -12.91
CA ILE A 63 6.72 0.82 -13.73
C ILE A 63 5.42 1.23 -13.02
N LYS A 64 4.86 2.38 -13.39
CA LYS A 64 3.51 2.78 -12.97
C LYS A 64 2.53 1.80 -13.59
N LYS A 65 1.94 0.92 -12.78
CA LYS A 65 0.89 0.01 -13.21
C LYS A 65 -0.46 0.55 -12.78
N SER A 66 -1.39 0.53 -13.73
CA SER A 66 -2.81 0.52 -13.41
C SER A 66 -3.15 -0.87 -12.87
N GLY A 67 -3.94 -0.93 -11.81
CA GLY A 67 -4.31 -2.20 -11.16
C GLY A 67 -3.90 -2.32 -9.70
N ALA A 68 -3.63 -1.21 -9.02
CA ALA A 68 -3.63 -1.23 -7.57
C ALA A 68 -4.97 -1.77 -7.04
N PRO A 69 -4.94 -2.45 -5.89
CA PRO A 69 -6.09 -3.16 -5.35
C PRO A 69 -7.26 -2.22 -5.11
N GLU A 70 -8.46 -2.63 -5.52
CA GLU A 70 -9.66 -1.83 -5.32
C GLU A 70 -10.07 -1.78 -3.85
N ASN A 71 -9.87 -2.89 -3.13
CA ASN A 71 -10.20 -3.05 -1.73
C ASN A 71 -9.01 -3.62 -0.96
N PRO A 72 -7.95 -2.83 -0.71
CA PRO A 72 -6.80 -3.34 0.04
C PRO A 72 -7.24 -3.79 1.43
N LYS A 73 -6.72 -4.93 1.90
CA LYS A 73 -6.98 -5.40 3.27
C LYS A 73 -6.24 -4.59 4.32
N ILE A 74 -5.08 -4.03 3.98
CA ILE A 74 -4.24 -3.27 4.92
C ILE A 74 -3.77 -1.98 4.26
N LEU A 75 -3.77 -0.90 5.03
CA LEU A 75 -3.29 0.41 4.60
C LEU A 75 -2.33 1.00 5.61
N TYR A 76 -1.21 1.53 5.12
CA TYR A 76 -0.22 2.28 5.86
C TYR A 76 -0.05 3.67 5.24
N VAL A 77 -0.11 4.70 6.06
CA VAL A 77 0.07 6.11 5.67
C VAL A 77 1.13 6.71 6.56
N ASP A 78 2.21 7.24 5.95
CA ASP A 78 3.36 7.79 6.67
C ASP A 78 3.92 6.80 7.71
N GLY A 79 3.97 5.51 7.38
CA GLY A 79 4.40 4.42 8.27
C GLY A 79 3.42 4.08 9.40
N LYS A 80 2.20 4.63 9.42
CA LYS A 80 1.16 4.29 10.39
C LYS A 80 0.08 3.44 9.77
N LYS A 81 -0.23 2.31 10.40
CA LYS A 81 -1.37 1.49 10.02
C LYS A 81 -2.68 2.27 10.21
N ILE A 82 -3.53 2.23 9.20
CA ILE A 82 -4.86 2.82 9.24
C ILE A 82 -5.88 1.68 9.37
N ASP A 83 -6.47 1.56 10.56
CA ASP A 83 -7.47 0.51 10.84
C ASP A 83 -8.88 0.85 10.30
N ASP A 84 -9.16 2.13 10.03
CA ASP A 84 -10.45 2.59 9.48
C ASP A 84 -10.21 3.63 8.39
N PHE A 85 -10.40 3.22 7.13
CA PHE A 85 -10.30 4.08 5.95
C PHE A 85 -11.49 3.83 5.02
N GLU A 86 -11.82 4.84 4.22
CA GLU A 86 -12.84 4.77 3.18
C GLU A 86 -12.16 4.58 1.83
N ILE A 87 -12.82 3.89 0.91
CA ILE A 87 -12.32 3.72 -0.45
C ILE A 87 -12.97 4.81 -1.31
N ALA A 88 -12.17 5.57 -2.03
CA ALA A 88 -12.68 6.56 -2.98
C ALA A 88 -13.48 5.85 -4.08
N GLU A 89 -14.75 6.25 -4.26
CA GLU A 89 -15.62 5.81 -5.35
C GLU A 89 -15.09 6.20 -6.75
#